data_AF-E3M0U2-F1
#
_entry.id   AF-E3M0U2-F1
#
_cell.length_a   1.000
_cell.length_b   1.000
_cell.length_c   1.000
_cell.angle_alpha   90.00
_cell.angle_beta   90.00
_cell.angle_gamma   90.00
#
_symmetry.space_group_name_H-M   'P 1'
#
loop_
_entity.id
_entity.type
_entity.pdbx_description
1 polymer ?
#
loop_
_entity_poly.entity_id
_entity_poly.type
_entity_poly.pdbx_seq_one_letter_code
_entity_poly.pdbx_strand_id
1 'polypeptide(L)'
;MSSSFNEYYYEDGSHPDDKVLESFADIVLTIAYYLTPFQLVFSCIGFVFNLFHLLIVTRKSLRNHSIYVIMTGITICDICVILAILYYISIDFTGYFGEYDCRMPSSYSDIIVALIAGMFHDCCRRLSTWLAVLMALVRLLIIKNPLKSNMGFLSTPSFAIKTILMVFMFSFMITLLVFGQYELLDFGTYEIHYCEYLPSNYSVPYDWRLASNTVFDDIRPKLQQTILFVDGTSKIIPAVILPILSILLIRCIQKAVKSRKSLSHSRIEDSSEKLDVILVNLAVLNSIVHSIICLVISSQYRNEANKIFRCGRRRNVVSFKNNIKRKIILFEVVQAPGGNSAFSTNPRFTHSNAVVD
;
A
#
# COMPACT_ATOMS: atom_id res chain seq x y z
N MET A 1 7.91 -50.51 24.92
CA MET A 1 8.90 -49.67 25.63
C MET A 1 9.15 -48.45 24.76
N SER A 2 8.24 -47.48 24.71
CA SER A 2 8.10 -46.36 25.67
C SER A 2 9.43 -45.61 25.87
N SER A 3 9.87 -44.90 24.83
CA SER A 3 10.72 -43.72 25.00
C SER A 3 9.79 -42.52 24.91
N SER A 4 9.50 -41.95 26.06
CA SER A 4 8.62 -40.83 26.32
C SER A 4 9.11 -39.56 25.61
N PHE A 5 8.29 -39.09 24.67
CA PHE A 5 8.40 -37.84 23.93
C PHE A 5 8.05 -36.61 24.82
N ASN A 6 8.52 -36.58 26.07
CA ASN A 6 8.01 -35.66 27.11
C ASN A 6 9.08 -34.88 27.90
N GLU A 7 10.33 -34.80 27.44
CA GLU A 7 11.39 -34.16 28.24
C GLU A 7 12.18 -33.08 27.49
N TYR A 8 11.46 -32.21 26.77
CA TYR A 8 12.03 -30.95 26.26
C TYR A 8 11.07 -29.75 26.32
N TYR A 9 10.12 -29.77 27.27
CA TYR A 9 9.54 -28.53 27.79
C TYR A 9 10.34 -28.16 29.04
N TYR A 10 11.50 -27.53 28.83
CA TYR A 10 11.97 -26.58 29.83
C TYR A 10 10.83 -25.58 30.04
N GLU A 11 10.44 -25.33 31.29
CA GLU A 11 9.49 -24.28 31.64
C GLU A 11 10.04 -22.91 31.20
N ASP A 12 9.77 -22.57 29.95
CA ASP A 12 10.16 -21.33 29.23
C ASP A 12 9.52 -20.07 29.85
N GLY A 13 8.64 -20.23 30.85
CA GLY A 13 8.00 -19.12 31.59
C GLY A 13 8.70 -18.74 32.91
N SER A 14 9.80 -19.40 33.27
CA SER A 14 10.46 -19.20 34.56
C SER A 14 11.58 -18.13 34.54
N HIS A 15 12.10 -17.76 33.36
CA HIS A 15 13.11 -16.71 33.27
C HIS A 15 12.46 -15.32 33.40
N PRO A 16 13.04 -14.39 34.19
CA PRO A 16 12.48 -13.05 34.37
C PRO A 16 12.41 -12.25 33.06
N ASP A 17 13.33 -12.50 32.11
CA ASP A 17 13.32 -11.84 30.80
C ASP A 17 12.14 -12.29 29.93
N ASP A 18 11.70 -13.56 30.05
CA ASP A 18 10.57 -14.11 29.31
C ASP A 18 9.27 -13.48 29.78
N LYS A 19 9.13 -13.21 31.08
CA LYS A 19 7.97 -12.50 31.65
C LYS A 19 7.85 -11.05 31.17
N VAL A 20 8.97 -10.36 31.00
CA VAL A 20 8.96 -8.99 30.45
C VAL A 20 8.57 -9.00 28.97
N LEU A 21 9.06 -9.98 28.21
CA LEU A 21 8.73 -10.14 26.80
C LEU A 21 7.26 -10.54 26.60
N GLU A 22 6.73 -11.44 27.43
CA GLU A 22 5.31 -11.82 27.46
C GLU A 22 4.43 -10.62 27.77
N SER A 23 4.75 -9.85 28.82
CA SER A 23 4.03 -8.63 29.18
C SER A 23 4.01 -7.61 28.04
N PHE A 24 5.14 -7.44 27.34
CA PHE A 24 5.21 -6.59 26.15
C PHE A 24 4.35 -7.14 25.00
N ALA A 25 4.41 -8.45 24.74
CA ALA A 25 3.61 -9.11 23.70
C ALA A 25 2.11 -8.95 23.96
N ASP A 26 1.66 -9.10 25.21
CA ASP A 26 0.26 -8.91 25.61
C ASP A 26 -0.22 -7.48 25.39
N ILE A 27 0.62 -6.48 25.69
CA ILE A 27 0.31 -5.07 25.41
C ILE A 27 0.15 -4.86 23.91
N VAL A 28 1.09 -5.38 23.10
CA VAL A 28 1.05 -5.27 21.64
C VAL A 28 -0.21 -5.96 21.08
N LEU A 29 -0.54 -7.15 21.57
CA LEU A 29 -1.72 -7.89 21.15
C LEU A 29 -3.02 -7.16 21.52
N THR A 30 -3.07 -6.59 22.72
CA THR A 30 -4.19 -5.78 23.20
C THR A 30 -4.40 -4.57 22.27
N ILE A 31 -3.32 -3.83 21.96
CA ILE A 31 -3.37 -2.70 21.03
C ILE A 31 -3.84 -3.17 19.64
N ALA A 32 -3.30 -4.28 19.13
CA ALA A 32 -3.69 -4.83 17.84
C ALA A 32 -5.20 -5.14 17.79
N TYR A 33 -5.72 -5.79 18.83
CA TYR A 33 -7.14 -6.12 18.98
C TYR A 33 -8.03 -4.85 18.99
N TYR A 34 -7.63 -3.82 19.75
CA TYR A 34 -8.34 -2.54 19.76
C TYR A 34 -8.34 -1.83 18.39
N LEU A 35 -7.31 -2.04 17.57
CA LEU A 35 -7.18 -1.42 16.25
C LEU A 35 -7.87 -2.21 15.12
N THR A 36 -8.10 -3.51 15.30
CA THR A 36 -8.77 -4.38 14.33
C THR A 36 -10.07 -3.80 13.75
N PRO A 37 -11.05 -3.29 14.53
CA PRO A 37 -12.29 -2.76 13.96
C PRO A 37 -12.08 -1.52 13.08
N PHE A 38 -10.99 -0.77 13.29
CA PHE A 38 -10.63 0.40 12.49
C PHE A 38 -9.79 0.07 11.26
N GLN A 39 -9.33 -1.18 11.12
CA GLN A 39 -8.42 -1.60 10.05
C GLN A 39 -9.03 -1.43 8.66
N LEU A 40 -10.35 -1.65 8.51
CA LEU A 40 -11.06 -1.38 7.26
C LEU A 40 -11.02 0.12 6.91
N VAL A 41 -11.32 0.98 7.88
CA VAL A 41 -11.33 2.44 7.68
C VAL A 41 -9.95 2.94 7.31
N PHE A 42 -8.90 2.52 8.03
CA PHE A 42 -7.52 2.89 7.72
C PHE A 42 -7.07 2.36 6.36
N SER A 43 -7.46 1.14 5.99
CA SER A 43 -7.17 0.57 4.66
C SER A 43 -7.82 1.38 3.55
N CYS A 44 -9.09 1.75 3.70
CA CYS A 44 -9.79 2.58 2.71
C CYS A 44 -9.16 3.96 2.55
N ILE A 45 -8.84 4.63 3.66
CA ILE A 45 -8.17 5.93 3.65
C ILE A 45 -6.80 5.80 2.98
N GLY A 46 -6.00 4.82 3.41
CA GLY A 46 -4.68 4.53 2.86
C GLY A 46 -4.71 4.23 1.36
N PHE A 47 -5.72 3.49 0.89
CA PHE A 47 -5.90 3.17 -0.52
C PHE A 47 -6.10 4.43 -1.36
N VAL A 48 -6.98 5.33 -0.94
CA VAL A 48 -7.26 6.59 -1.64
C VAL A 48 -6.01 7.47 -1.73
N PHE A 49 -5.28 7.62 -0.62
CA PHE A 49 -4.06 8.42 -0.60
C PHE A 49 -2.98 7.83 -1.50
N ASN A 50 -2.74 6.51 -1.43
CA ASN A 50 -1.73 5.85 -2.27
C ASN A 50 -2.12 5.89 -3.75
N LEU A 51 -3.41 5.74 -4.09
CA LEU A 51 -3.86 5.87 -5.47
C LEU A 51 -3.63 7.28 -6.01
N PHE A 52 -4.01 8.31 -5.23
CA PHE A 52 -3.76 9.69 -5.60
C PHE A 52 -2.26 9.98 -5.77
N HIS A 53 -1.44 9.45 -4.86
CA HIS A 53 0.00 9.58 -4.93
C HIS A 53 0.55 8.96 -6.22
N LEU A 54 0.15 7.72 -6.53
CA LEU A 54 0.54 6.98 -7.73
C LEU A 54 0.25 7.77 -9.01
N LEU A 55 -0.93 8.41 -9.10
CA LEU A 55 -1.32 9.24 -10.24
C LEU A 55 -0.43 10.48 -10.45
N ILE A 56 0.15 11.01 -9.38
CA ILE A 56 1.10 12.14 -9.46
C ILE A 56 2.48 11.62 -9.84
N VAL A 57 3.02 10.67 -9.08
CA VAL A 57 4.43 10.25 -9.21
C VAL A 57 4.72 9.58 -10.56
N THR A 58 3.71 8.98 -11.21
CA THR A 58 3.83 8.37 -12.54
C THR A 58 3.87 9.38 -13.71
N ARG A 59 3.75 10.69 -13.45
CA ARG A 59 3.81 11.72 -14.51
C ARG A 59 5.19 11.77 -15.17
N LYS A 60 5.21 11.98 -16.50
CA LYS A 60 6.42 11.95 -17.34
C LYS A 60 7.57 12.82 -16.79
N SER A 61 7.27 13.98 -16.21
CA SER A 61 8.27 14.91 -15.65
C SER A 61 8.97 14.38 -14.40
N LEU A 62 8.31 13.52 -13.61
CA LEU A 62 8.84 13.00 -12.35
C LEU A 62 9.61 11.69 -12.53
N ARG A 63 9.22 10.83 -13.47
CA ARG A 63 9.86 9.51 -13.70
C ARG A 63 11.34 9.57 -14.14
N ASN A 64 11.85 10.74 -14.48
CA ASN A 64 13.25 10.94 -14.84
C ASN A 64 14.18 11.09 -13.62
N HIS A 65 13.64 11.20 -12.40
CA HIS A 65 14.44 11.28 -11.18
C HIS A 65 14.27 10.02 -10.33
N SER A 66 15.39 9.48 -9.85
CA SER A 66 15.45 8.25 -9.04
C SER A 66 14.48 8.25 -7.86
N ILE A 67 14.38 9.37 -7.12
CA ILE A 67 13.54 9.51 -5.93
C ILE A 67 12.08 9.19 -6.25
N TYR A 68 11.55 9.69 -7.37
CA TYR A 68 10.17 9.44 -7.78
C TYR A 68 9.97 8.02 -8.32
N VAL A 69 11.00 7.43 -8.94
CA VAL A 69 10.94 6.02 -9.36
C VAL A 69 10.89 5.09 -8.15
N ILE A 70 11.74 5.31 -7.14
CA ILE A 70 11.71 4.55 -5.87
C ILE A 70 10.38 4.72 -5.17
N MET A 71 9.89 5.96 -5.09
CA MET A 71 8.59 6.30 -4.52
C MET A 71 7.43 5.61 -5.24
N THR A 72 7.48 5.48 -6.56
CA THR A 72 6.49 4.71 -7.32
C THR A 72 6.48 3.25 -6.87
N GLY A 73 7.65 2.64 -6.68
CA GLY A 73 7.77 1.27 -6.16
C GLY A 73 7.13 1.11 -4.77
N ILE A 74 7.39 2.06 -3.86
CA ILE A 74 6.79 2.08 -2.52
C ILE A 74 5.26 2.17 -2.61
N THR A 75 4.73 3.11 -3.39
CA THR A 75 3.27 3.28 -3.51
C THR A 75 2.58 2.06 -4.11
N ILE A 76 3.22 1.37 -5.07
CA ILE A 76 2.70 0.10 -5.60
C ILE A 76 2.68 -0.97 -4.51
N CYS A 77 3.77 -1.10 -3.74
CA CYS A 77 3.85 -2.07 -2.64
C CYS A 77 2.81 -1.79 -1.55
N ASP A 78 2.63 -0.53 -1.16
CA ASP A 78 1.64 -0.11 -0.17
C ASP A 78 0.22 -0.45 -0.65
N ILE A 79 -0.10 -0.23 -1.93
CA ILE A 79 -1.38 -0.64 -2.52
C ILE A 79 -1.54 -2.16 -2.46
N CYS A 80 -0.53 -2.94 -2.83
CA CYS A 80 -0.58 -4.40 -2.76
C CYS A 80 -0.84 -4.91 -1.33
N VAL A 81 -0.16 -4.32 -0.34
CA VAL A 81 -0.37 -4.63 1.08
C VAL A 81 -1.79 -4.31 1.50
N ILE A 82 -2.30 -3.13 1.16
CA ILE A 82 -3.67 -2.72 1.50
C ILE A 82 -4.70 -3.64 0.84
N LEU A 83 -4.50 -4.03 -0.42
CA LEU A 83 -5.40 -4.96 -1.11
C LEU A 83 -5.41 -6.34 -0.44
N ALA A 84 -4.26 -6.85 -0.02
CA ALA A 84 -4.20 -8.11 0.74
C ALA A 84 -4.89 -8.00 2.10
N ILE A 85 -4.74 -6.88 2.80
CA ILE A 85 -5.46 -6.62 4.06
C ILE A 85 -6.98 -6.63 3.83
N LEU A 86 -7.47 -5.94 2.79
CA LEU A 86 -8.89 -5.92 2.46
C LEU A 86 -9.41 -7.31 2.10
N TYR A 87 -8.60 -8.12 1.42
CA TYR A 87 -8.91 -9.53 1.15
C TYR A 87 -9.08 -10.33 2.45
N TYR A 88 -8.14 -10.24 3.41
CA TYR A 88 -8.27 -10.94 4.69
C TYR A 88 -9.49 -10.48 5.50
N ILE A 89 -9.73 -9.17 5.57
CA ILE A 89 -10.92 -8.61 6.22
C ILE A 89 -12.20 -9.17 5.58
N SER A 90 -12.24 -9.32 4.25
CA SER A 90 -13.42 -9.86 3.57
C SER A 90 -13.70 -11.32 3.95
N ILE A 91 -12.66 -12.14 4.11
CA ILE A 91 -12.78 -13.53 4.56
C ILE A 91 -13.25 -13.59 6.00
N ASP A 92 -12.67 -12.79 6.89
CA ASP A 92 -13.05 -12.77 8.30
C ASP A 92 -14.49 -12.26 8.48
N PHE A 93 -14.89 -11.25 7.71
CA PHE A 93 -16.26 -10.75 7.70
C PHE A 93 -17.25 -11.83 7.26
N THR A 94 -16.96 -12.60 6.21
CA THR A 94 -17.81 -13.74 5.84
C THR A 94 -17.86 -14.83 6.91
N GLY A 95 -16.79 -14.99 7.70
CA GLY A 95 -16.76 -15.92 8.84
C GLY A 95 -17.59 -15.47 10.04
N TYR A 96 -17.74 -14.16 10.27
CA TYR A 96 -18.52 -13.58 11.37
C TYR A 96 -20.04 -13.57 11.13
N PHE A 97 -20.48 -13.46 9.87
CA PHE A 97 -21.89 -13.58 9.50
C PHE A 97 -22.32 -15.03 9.27
N GLY A 98 -21.36 -15.96 9.19
CA GLY A 98 -21.64 -17.38 9.38
C GLY A 98 -21.91 -17.61 10.87
N GLU A 99 -22.95 -18.38 11.17
CA GLU A 99 -23.07 -19.02 12.48
C GLU A 99 -21.73 -19.72 12.77
N TYR A 100 -21.08 -19.45 13.91
CA TYR A 100 -19.70 -19.89 14.24
C TYR A 100 -19.45 -21.39 14.00
N ASP A 101 -20.55 -22.12 13.96
CA ASP A 101 -20.73 -23.54 14.00
C ASP A 101 -21.00 -24.14 12.60
N CYS A 102 -21.46 -23.33 11.63
CA CYS A 102 -21.77 -23.75 10.25
C CYS A 102 -20.77 -23.20 9.22
N ARG A 103 -19.47 -23.23 9.53
CA ARG A 103 -18.43 -22.81 8.58
C ARG A 103 -18.01 -24.00 7.70
N MET A 104 -18.29 -23.93 6.40
CA MET A 104 -17.73 -24.88 5.45
C MET A 104 -16.20 -24.78 5.40
N PRO A 105 -15.48 -25.90 5.27
CA PRO A 105 -14.03 -25.86 5.09
C PRO A 105 -13.68 -25.14 3.78
N SER A 106 -12.55 -24.44 3.80
CA SER A 106 -12.03 -23.70 2.65
C SER A 106 -11.76 -24.63 1.48
N SER A 107 -12.07 -24.19 0.26
CA SER A 107 -11.72 -24.96 -0.93
C SER A 107 -10.20 -24.93 -1.18
N TYR A 108 -9.70 -25.87 -1.98
CA TYR A 108 -8.30 -25.88 -2.44
C TYR A 108 -7.90 -24.52 -3.03
N SER A 109 -8.76 -23.93 -3.86
CA SER A 109 -8.51 -22.64 -4.50
C SER A 109 -8.43 -21.50 -3.49
N ASP A 110 -9.30 -21.48 -2.47
CA ASP A 110 -9.29 -20.42 -1.45
C ASP A 110 -7.98 -20.41 -0.66
N ILE A 111 -7.46 -21.59 -0.32
CA ILE A 111 -6.20 -21.73 0.42
C ILE A 111 -5.01 -21.31 -0.44
N ILE A 112 -4.98 -21.72 -1.72
CA ILE A 112 -3.92 -21.30 -2.64
C ILE A 112 -3.95 -19.78 -2.86
N VAL A 113 -5.13 -19.18 -3.04
CA VAL A 113 -5.26 -17.72 -3.18
C VAL A 113 -4.82 -17.02 -1.89
N ALA A 114 -5.24 -17.53 -0.71
CA ALA A 114 -4.82 -16.98 0.57
C ALA A 114 -3.30 -17.10 0.82
N LEU A 115 -2.69 -18.21 0.40
CA LEU A 115 -1.25 -18.44 0.47
C LEU A 115 -0.50 -17.43 -0.42
N ILE A 116 -0.91 -17.31 -1.68
CA ILE A 116 -0.32 -16.36 -2.64
C ILE A 116 -0.50 -14.93 -2.13
N ALA A 117 -1.69 -14.55 -1.67
CA ALA A 117 -1.97 -13.24 -1.10
C ALA A 117 -1.07 -12.95 0.12
N GLY A 118 -0.84 -13.96 0.97
CA GLY A 118 0.05 -13.86 2.13
C GLY A 118 1.51 -13.64 1.74
N MET A 119 2.00 -14.37 0.73
CA MET A 119 3.34 -14.20 0.18
C MET A 119 3.53 -12.80 -0.41
N PHE A 120 2.57 -12.32 -1.22
CA PHE A 120 2.62 -10.97 -1.76
C PHE A 120 2.58 -9.90 -0.66
N HIS A 121 1.70 -10.07 0.32
CA HIS A 121 1.61 -9.15 1.46
C HIS A 121 2.94 -9.06 2.22
N ASP A 122 3.56 -10.19 2.57
CA ASP A 122 4.83 -10.19 3.30
C ASP A 122 5.96 -9.56 2.47
N CYS A 123 6.10 -9.97 1.21
CA CYS A 123 7.13 -9.47 0.31
C CYS A 123 6.97 -7.96 0.03
N CYS A 124 5.77 -7.49 -0.32
CA CYS A 124 5.51 -6.08 -0.59
C CYS A 124 5.70 -5.20 0.64
N ARG A 125 5.28 -5.67 1.83
CA ARG A 125 5.49 -4.95 3.09
C ARG A 125 6.98 -4.75 3.35
N ARG A 126 7.80 -5.80 3.21
CA ARG A 126 9.25 -5.74 3.41
C ARG A 126 9.93 -4.87 2.34
N LEU A 127 9.52 -5.00 1.08
CA LEU A 127 10.03 -4.19 -0.02
C LEU A 127 9.77 -2.69 0.21
N SER A 128 8.54 -2.33 0.60
CA SER A 128 8.16 -0.94 0.88
C SER A 128 9.04 -0.29 1.95
N THR A 129 9.26 -0.96 3.09
CA THR A 129 10.04 -0.40 4.21
C THR A 129 11.51 -0.20 3.85
N TRP A 130 12.14 -1.16 3.18
CA TRP A 130 13.54 -1.05 2.76
C TRP A 130 13.72 0.02 1.67
N LEU A 131 12.78 0.14 0.73
CA LEU A 131 12.81 1.23 -0.26
C LEU A 131 12.63 2.59 0.40
N ALA A 132 11.81 2.70 1.45
CA ALA A 132 11.67 3.94 2.21
C ALA A 132 12.99 4.35 2.89
N VAL A 133 13.70 3.39 3.51
CA VAL A 133 15.02 3.62 4.13
C VAL A 133 16.02 4.12 3.07
N LEU A 134 16.11 3.41 1.95
CA LEU A 134 17.05 3.74 0.88
C LEU A 134 16.72 5.08 0.23
N MET A 135 15.45 5.40 0.03
CA MET A 135 15.03 6.72 -0.47
C MET A 135 15.40 7.85 0.51
N ALA A 136 15.18 7.65 1.82
CA ALA A 136 15.56 8.64 2.83
C ALA A 136 17.07 8.87 2.86
N LEU A 137 17.85 7.78 2.76
CA LEU A 137 19.32 7.84 2.68
C LEU A 137 19.78 8.56 1.40
N VAL A 138 19.23 8.21 0.23
CA VAL A 138 19.55 8.86 -1.05
C VAL A 138 19.26 10.36 -0.98
N ARG A 139 18.12 10.77 -0.39
CA ARG A 139 17.81 12.19 -0.17
C ARG A 139 18.83 12.88 0.71
N LEU A 140 19.20 12.26 1.84
CA LEU A 140 20.22 12.80 2.74
C LEU A 140 21.56 13.01 2.02
N LEU A 141 21.99 12.01 1.23
CA LEU A 141 23.24 12.07 0.47
C LEU A 141 23.24 13.18 -0.58
N ILE A 142 22.15 13.33 -1.33
CA ILE A 142 22.00 14.37 -2.35
C ILE A 142 22.03 15.77 -1.71
N ILE A 143 21.32 15.98 -0.59
CA ILE A 143 21.25 17.29 0.06
C ILE A 143 22.57 17.65 0.77
N LYS A 144 23.26 16.67 1.37
CA LYS A 144 24.51 16.90 2.10
C LYS A 144 25.71 17.11 1.18
N ASN A 145 25.73 16.50 0.00
CA ASN A 145 26.88 16.52 -0.91
C ASN A 145 26.53 17.02 -2.32
N PRO A 146 25.95 18.22 -2.49
CA PRO A 146 25.55 18.74 -3.80
C PRO A 146 26.73 19.01 -4.75
N LEU A 147 27.96 19.09 -4.23
CA LEU A 147 29.16 19.51 -4.97
C LEU A 147 30.15 18.37 -5.29
N LYS A 148 29.88 17.14 -4.85
CA LYS A 148 30.75 15.99 -5.16
C LYS A 148 30.31 15.36 -6.49
N SER A 149 31.04 15.63 -7.58
CA SER A 149 30.65 15.24 -8.96
C SER A 149 30.36 13.75 -9.14
N ASN A 150 30.88 12.89 -8.25
CA ASN A 150 30.75 11.44 -8.34
C ASN A 150 29.39 10.87 -7.89
N MET A 151 28.40 11.70 -7.50
CA MET A 151 27.10 11.22 -7.00
C MET A 151 25.90 11.52 -7.92
N GLY A 152 26.12 12.04 -9.13
CA GLY A 152 25.06 12.28 -10.10
C GLY A 152 24.25 11.03 -10.46
N PHE A 153 24.90 9.85 -10.43
CA PHE A 153 24.25 8.57 -10.72
C PHE A 153 23.09 8.24 -9.75
N LEU A 154 23.17 8.68 -8.48
CA LEU A 154 22.13 8.45 -7.47
C LEU A 154 20.80 9.10 -7.82
N SER A 155 20.81 10.09 -8.72
CA SER A 155 19.61 10.78 -9.20
C SER A 155 18.99 10.13 -10.44
N THR A 156 19.63 9.11 -11.03
CA THR A 156 19.19 8.50 -12.30
C THR A 156 18.12 7.42 -12.10
N PRO A 157 17.17 7.27 -13.05
CA PRO A 157 16.12 6.26 -12.95
C PRO A 157 16.68 4.83 -13.02
N SER A 158 17.77 4.60 -13.75
CA SER A 158 18.43 3.29 -13.83
C SER A 158 18.97 2.83 -12.48
N PHE A 159 19.52 3.75 -11.67
CA PHE A 159 19.91 3.44 -10.29
C PHE A 159 18.69 2.98 -9.47
N ALA A 160 17.58 3.74 -9.53
CA ALA A 160 16.36 3.40 -8.81
C ALA A 160 15.79 2.02 -9.18
N ILE A 161 15.72 1.68 -10.48
CA ILE A 161 15.21 0.38 -10.93
C ILE A 161 16.10 -0.76 -10.41
N LYS A 162 17.43 -0.61 -10.50
CA LYS A 162 18.38 -1.59 -9.96
C LYS A 162 18.21 -1.75 -8.44
N THR A 163 18.01 -0.66 -7.71
CA THR A 163 17.73 -0.68 -6.27
C THR A 163 16.43 -1.44 -5.97
N ILE A 164 15.35 -1.16 -6.70
CA ILE A 164 14.06 -1.85 -6.52
C ILE A 164 14.21 -3.35 -6.74
N LEU A 165 14.88 -3.76 -7.83
CA LEU A 165 15.10 -5.17 -8.13
C LEU A 165 15.94 -5.87 -7.06
N MET A 166 17.01 -5.23 -6.57
CA MET A 166 17.85 -5.79 -5.51
C MET A 166 17.04 -6.03 -4.23
N VAL A 167 16.26 -5.04 -3.78
CA VAL A 167 15.46 -5.15 -2.56
C VAL A 167 14.32 -6.15 -2.74
N PHE A 168 13.73 -6.23 -3.94
CA PHE A 168 12.72 -7.24 -4.26
C PHE A 168 13.30 -8.65 -4.13
N MET A 169 14.47 -8.92 -4.72
CA MET A 169 15.11 -10.23 -4.63
C MET A 169 15.40 -10.62 -3.18
N PHE A 170 15.94 -9.71 -2.39
CA PHE A 170 16.18 -9.93 -0.95
C PHE A 170 14.87 -10.22 -0.20
N SER A 171 13.83 -9.44 -0.46
CA SER A 171 12.53 -9.60 0.22
C SER A 171 11.86 -10.91 -0.17
N PHE A 172 11.88 -11.25 -1.45
CA PHE A 172 11.32 -12.47 -2.01
C PHE A 172 12.03 -13.72 -1.46
N MET A 173 13.35 -13.69 -1.31
CA MET A 173 14.08 -14.85 -0.76
C MET A 173 13.64 -15.16 0.67
N ILE A 174 13.51 -14.14 1.53
CA ILE A 174 13.07 -14.34 2.91
C ILE A 174 11.62 -14.83 2.93
N THR A 175 10.73 -14.25 2.12
CA THR A 175 9.34 -14.72 2.01
C THR A 175 9.29 -16.18 1.53
N LEU A 176 10.12 -16.56 0.56
CA LEU A 176 10.18 -17.95 0.10
C LEU A 176 10.62 -18.91 1.22
N LEU A 177 11.58 -18.51 2.06
CA LEU A 177 11.98 -19.29 3.24
C LEU A 177 10.84 -19.44 4.27
N VAL A 178 10.08 -18.36 4.49
CA VAL A 178 8.95 -18.35 5.43
C VAL A 178 7.80 -19.22 4.96
N PHE A 179 7.46 -19.19 3.67
CA PHE A 179 6.28 -19.89 3.14
C PHE A 179 6.60 -21.28 2.57
N GLY A 180 7.84 -21.52 2.13
CA GLY A 180 8.27 -22.79 1.54
C GLY A 180 8.35 -23.95 2.54
N GLN A 181 8.29 -23.67 3.85
CA GLN A 181 8.18 -24.67 4.91
C GLN A 181 6.77 -25.24 5.08
N TYR A 182 5.78 -24.75 4.33
CA TYR A 182 4.42 -25.27 4.35
C TYR A 182 4.07 -26.00 3.07
N GLU A 183 3.29 -27.06 3.20
CA GLU A 183 2.69 -27.81 2.10
C GLU A 183 1.19 -27.93 2.31
N LEU A 184 0.46 -28.15 1.21
CA LEU A 184 -0.99 -28.31 1.24
C LEU A 184 -1.33 -29.79 1.29
N LEU A 185 -1.99 -30.22 2.38
CA LEU A 185 -2.39 -31.61 2.59
C LEU A 185 -3.91 -31.71 2.69
N ASP A 186 -4.43 -32.86 2.27
CA ASP A 186 -5.82 -33.26 2.49
C ASP A 186 -5.91 -34.13 3.75
N PHE A 187 -6.73 -33.70 4.71
CA PHE A 187 -7.00 -34.42 5.95
C PHE A 187 -8.19 -35.38 5.85
N GLY A 188 -8.78 -35.50 4.65
CA GLY A 188 -9.87 -36.41 4.35
C GLY A 188 -11.24 -35.82 4.70
N THR A 189 -12.12 -36.65 5.24
CA THR A 189 -13.51 -36.27 5.51
C THR A 189 -13.62 -35.35 6.73
N TYR A 190 -14.25 -34.20 6.56
CA TYR A 190 -14.56 -33.26 7.64
C TYR A 190 -16.05 -33.30 8.00
N GLU A 191 -16.34 -33.55 9.27
CA GLU A 191 -17.71 -33.60 9.80
C GLU A 191 -18.14 -32.24 10.35
N ILE A 192 -19.33 -31.76 9.94
CA ILE A 192 -19.90 -30.51 10.42
C ILE A 192 -20.86 -30.82 11.56
N HIS A 193 -20.44 -30.53 12.80
CA HIS A 193 -21.19 -30.91 14.00
C HIS A 193 -22.28 -29.92 14.41
N TYR A 194 -22.26 -28.69 13.90
CA TYR A 194 -23.12 -27.62 14.40
C TYR A 194 -23.73 -26.77 13.27
N CYS A 195 -24.70 -27.30 12.53
CA CYS A 195 -25.44 -26.49 11.56
C CYS A 195 -26.90 -26.90 11.45
N GLU A 196 -27.82 -26.03 11.86
CA GLU A 196 -29.27 -26.33 11.88
C GLU A 196 -29.86 -26.59 10.47
N TYR A 197 -29.23 -26.04 9.43
CA TYR A 197 -29.68 -26.17 8.04
C TYR A 197 -29.16 -27.43 7.34
N LEU A 198 -28.24 -28.17 7.97
CA LEU A 198 -27.63 -29.38 7.40
C LEU A 198 -28.12 -30.64 8.13
N PRO A 199 -28.15 -31.80 7.43
CA PRO A 199 -28.46 -33.07 8.07
C PRO A 199 -27.50 -33.40 9.22
N SER A 200 -27.99 -34.09 10.25
CA SER A 200 -27.13 -34.67 11.29
C SER A 200 -26.10 -35.62 10.65
N ASN A 201 -24.82 -35.44 10.95
CA ASN A 201 -23.66 -36.13 10.36
C ASN A 201 -23.36 -35.75 8.90
N TYR A 202 -23.64 -34.51 8.49
CA TYR A 202 -23.17 -34.02 7.22
C TYR A 202 -21.64 -33.93 7.20
N SER A 203 -21.02 -34.62 6.25
CA SER A 203 -19.58 -34.61 6.04
C SER A 203 -19.23 -34.16 4.64
N VAL A 204 -18.10 -33.48 4.52
CA VAL A 204 -17.50 -33.10 3.24
C VAL A 204 -16.26 -33.94 3.00
N PRO A 205 -16.02 -34.39 1.75
CA PRO A 205 -15.03 -35.42 1.46
C PRO A 205 -13.56 -34.97 1.54
N TYR A 206 -13.32 -33.66 1.56
CA TYR A 206 -11.97 -33.09 1.52
C TYR A 206 -11.82 -31.99 2.57
N ASP A 207 -10.67 -31.98 3.23
CA ASP A 207 -10.29 -31.00 4.25
C ASP A 207 -8.86 -30.53 3.98
N TRP A 208 -8.76 -29.55 3.09
CA TRP A 208 -7.47 -28.99 2.69
C TRP A 208 -6.95 -28.08 3.80
N ARG A 209 -5.71 -28.32 4.25
CA ARG A 209 -5.05 -27.45 5.23
C ARG A 209 -3.57 -27.30 4.93
N LEU A 210 -3.03 -26.13 5.28
CA LEU A 210 -1.58 -25.90 5.29
C LEU A 210 -0.98 -26.66 6.48
N ALA A 211 -0.05 -27.57 6.16
CA ALA A 211 0.73 -28.32 7.13
C ALA A 211 2.21 -28.01 6.93
N SER A 212 3.03 -28.33 7.93
CA SER A 212 4.47 -28.19 7.80
C SER A 212 5.05 -29.26 6.88
N ASN A 213 5.94 -28.87 5.98
CA ASN A 213 6.57 -29.76 5.01
C ASN A 213 7.63 -30.67 5.66
N THR A 214 7.44 -31.99 5.50
CA THR A 214 8.32 -33.05 6.05
C THR A 214 9.79 -32.96 5.61
N VAL A 215 10.09 -32.35 4.46
CA VAL A 215 11.48 -32.15 3.95
C VAL A 215 12.36 -31.40 4.95
N PHE A 216 11.76 -30.57 5.81
CA PHE A 216 12.49 -29.74 6.76
C PHE A 216 12.48 -30.26 8.19
N ASP A 217 11.93 -31.45 8.47
CA ASP A 217 11.77 -31.97 9.84
C ASP A 217 13.10 -32.03 10.60
N ASP A 218 14.15 -32.57 9.97
CA ASP A 218 15.49 -32.73 10.59
C ASP A 218 16.16 -31.40 10.97
N ILE A 219 15.87 -30.33 10.23
CA ILE A 219 16.50 -29.01 10.43
C ILE A 219 15.55 -27.97 11.02
N ARG A 220 14.28 -28.34 11.26
CA ARG A 220 13.21 -27.43 11.63
C ARG A 220 13.53 -26.48 12.79
N PRO A 221 14.04 -26.94 13.94
CA PRO A 221 14.29 -26.03 15.06
C PRO A 221 15.29 -24.94 14.67
N LYS A 222 16.36 -25.29 13.96
CA LYS A 222 17.35 -24.32 13.47
C LYS A 222 16.80 -23.43 12.37
N LEU A 223 15.98 -23.99 11.47
CA LEU A 223 15.34 -23.26 10.38
C LEU A 223 14.37 -22.20 10.92
N GLN A 224 13.48 -22.57 11.85
CA GLN A 224 12.51 -21.66 12.46
C GLN A 224 13.22 -20.55 13.23
N GLN A 225 14.26 -20.87 14.01
CA GLN A 225 15.06 -19.86 14.71
C GLN A 225 15.70 -18.87 13.71
N THR A 226 16.26 -19.38 12.60
CA THR A 226 16.88 -18.55 11.56
C THR A 226 15.83 -17.66 10.87
N ILE A 227 14.67 -18.21 10.53
CA ILE A 227 13.57 -17.49 9.89
C ILE A 227 13.07 -16.36 10.82
N LEU A 228 12.80 -16.67 12.08
CA LEU A 228 12.35 -15.70 13.08
C LEU A 228 13.38 -14.59 13.27
N PHE A 229 14.66 -14.95 13.34
CA PHE A 229 15.74 -13.98 13.47
C PHE A 229 15.81 -13.04 12.24
N VAL A 230 15.83 -13.59 11.02
CA VAL A 230 15.96 -12.83 9.77
C VAL A 230 14.71 -11.97 9.50
N ASP A 231 13.51 -12.53 9.68
CA ASP A 231 12.26 -11.80 9.51
C ASP A 231 12.09 -10.71 10.57
N GLY A 232 12.39 -11.03 11.84
CA GLY A 232 12.36 -10.09 12.95
C GLY A 232 13.33 -8.91 12.75
N THR A 233 14.61 -9.19 12.44
CA THR A 233 15.59 -8.13 12.19
C THR A 233 15.22 -7.26 10.98
N SER A 234 14.68 -7.85 9.92
CA SER A 234 14.23 -7.11 8.73
C SER A 234 13.08 -6.13 9.01
N LYS A 235 12.32 -6.34 10.09
CA LYS A 235 11.27 -5.43 10.57
C LYS A 235 11.81 -4.37 11.55
N ILE A 236 12.67 -4.78 12.49
CA ILE A 236 13.22 -3.91 13.52
C ILE A 236 14.17 -2.85 12.92
N ILE A 237 15.02 -3.24 11.97
CA ILE A 237 16.03 -2.34 11.39
C ILE A 237 15.37 -1.12 10.72
N PRO A 238 14.39 -1.25 9.79
CA PRO A 238 13.70 -0.09 9.25
C PRO A 238 12.93 0.72 10.30
N ALA A 239 12.33 0.06 11.30
CA ALA A 239 11.57 0.74 12.36
C ALA A 239 12.46 1.70 13.19
N VAL A 240 13.74 1.38 13.38
CA VAL A 240 14.71 2.23 14.09
C VAL A 240 15.39 3.22 13.14
N ILE A 241 15.79 2.79 11.95
CA ILE A 241 16.56 3.61 11.01
C ILE A 241 15.70 4.72 10.39
N LEU A 242 14.43 4.45 10.05
CA LEU A 242 13.57 5.44 9.40
C LEU A 242 13.36 6.72 10.24
N PRO A 243 13.04 6.64 11.55
CA PRO A 243 13.00 7.83 12.41
C PRO A 243 14.32 8.59 12.46
N ILE A 244 15.45 7.89 12.60
CA ILE A 244 16.78 8.52 12.67
C ILE A 244 17.08 9.26 11.37
N LEU A 245 16.91 8.61 10.22
CA LEU A 245 17.12 9.24 8.91
C LEU A 245 16.16 10.42 8.69
N SER A 246 14.91 10.31 9.15
CA SER A 246 13.92 11.38 9.05
C SER A 246 14.32 12.61 9.86
N ILE A 247 14.77 12.42 11.12
CA ILE A 247 15.25 13.51 11.98
C ILE A 247 16.48 14.19 11.36
N LEU A 248 17.43 13.39 10.85
CA LEU A 248 18.63 13.91 10.18
C LEU A 248 18.27 14.71 8.93
N LEU A 249 17.31 14.22 8.13
CA LEU A 249 16.83 14.89 6.93
C LEU A 249 16.17 16.24 7.27
N ILE A 250 15.30 16.28 8.29
CA ILE A 250 14.65 17.52 8.76
C ILE A 250 15.71 18.55 9.18
N ARG A 251 16.66 18.16 10.03
CA ARG A 251 17.76 19.05 10.47
C ARG A 251 18.59 19.57 9.29
N CYS A 252 18.87 18.70 8.32
CA CYS A 252 19.63 19.06 7.13
C CYS A 252 18.88 20.08 6.27
N ILE A 253 17.58 19.86 6.05
CA ILE A 253 16.71 20.78 5.31
C ILE A 253 16.60 22.12 6.03
N GLN A 254 16.37 22.13 7.34
CA GLN A 254 16.29 23.37 8.13
C GLN A 254 17.58 24.19 8.00
N LYS A 255 18.75 23.55 8.06
CA LYS A 255 20.03 24.22 7.84
C LYS A 255 20.14 24.80 6.43
N ALA A 256 19.75 24.04 5.41
CA ALA A 256 19.77 24.47 4.01
C ALA A 256 18.76 25.60 3.70
N VAL A 257 17.63 25.66 4.41
CA VAL A 257 16.65 26.74 4.32
C VAL A 257 17.17 27.99 5.03
N LYS A 258 17.68 27.87 6.26
CA LYS A 258 18.27 29.00 7.01
C LYS A 258 19.43 29.65 6.23
N SER A 259 20.32 28.83 5.65
CA SER A 259 21.41 29.32 4.81
C SER A 259 20.92 30.04 3.55
N ARG A 260 19.78 29.65 2.97
CA ARG A 260 19.18 30.36 1.83
C ARG A 260 18.46 31.65 2.26
N LYS A 261 17.87 31.69 3.45
CA LYS A 261 17.25 32.91 4.03
C LYS A 261 18.29 33.96 4.39
N SER A 262 19.49 33.60 4.84
CA SER A 262 20.56 34.59 5.05
C SER A 262 21.03 35.24 3.74
N LEU A 263 20.69 34.65 2.59
CA LEU A 263 20.96 35.18 1.24
C LEU A 263 19.75 35.90 0.62
N SER A 264 18.54 35.81 1.21
CA SER A 264 17.34 36.51 0.72
C SER A 264 16.64 37.25 1.86
N HIS A 265 16.71 38.59 1.83
CA HIS A 265 16.02 39.47 2.76
C HIS A 265 14.49 39.38 2.54
N SER A 266 13.84 38.32 3.05
CA SER A 266 12.37 38.23 3.04
C SER A 266 11.84 37.44 4.25
N ARG A 267 10.88 38.09 4.91
CA ARG A 267 10.28 37.76 6.20
C ARG A 267 9.24 36.65 6.01
N ILE A 268 9.58 35.41 6.36
CA ILE A 268 8.61 34.34 6.64
C ILE A 268 9.09 33.61 7.89
N GLU A 269 8.69 34.13 9.05
CA GLU A 269 8.90 33.54 10.37
C GLU A 269 7.54 33.50 11.05
N ASP A 270 6.94 32.29 11.09
CA ASP A 270 6.08 31.78 12.18
C ASP A 270 5.37 30.46 11.81
N SER A 271 5.30 30.09 10.52
CA SER A 271 4.60 28.87 10.09
C SER A 271 5.46 27.60 10.09
N SER A 272 6.78 27.71 10.29
CA SER A 272 7.71 26.57 10.17
C SER A 272 7.71 25.69 11.42
N GLU A 273 7.71 26.25 12.63
CA GLU A 273 7.82 25.47 13.86
C GLU A 273 6.58 24.60 14.13
N LYS A 274 5.37 25.13 13.86
CA LYS A 274 4.13 24.35 13.98
C LYS A 274 4.06 23.21 12.95
N LEU A 275 4.57 23.43 11.74
CA LEU A 275 4.70 22.39 10.72
C LEU A 275 5.74 21.34 11.11
N ASP A 276 6.85 21.73 11.73
CA ASP A 276 7.93 20.83 12.15
C ASP A 276 7.47 19.84 13.24
N VAL A 277 6.70 20.30 14.23
CA VAL A 277 6.09 19.43 15.26
C VAL A 277 5.03 18.51 14.66
N ILE A 278 4.20 19.03 13.75
CA ILE A 278 3.18 18.24 13.05
C ILE A 278 3.83 17.16 12.18
N LEU A 279 4.89 17.47 11.43
CA LEU A 279 5.62 16.54 10.56
C LEU A 279 6.40 15.45 11.31
N VAL A 280 6.98 15.78 12.47
CA VAL A 280 7.67 14.80 13.33
C VAL A 280 6.66 13.86 14.01
N ASN A 281 5.53 14.39 14.51
CA ASN A 281 4.47 13.56 15.08
C ASN A 281 3.74 12.72 14.01
N LEU A 282 3.68 13.22 12.77
CA LEU A 282 3.18 12.51 11.60
C LEU A 282 4.18 11.53 10.98
N ALA A 283 5.48 11.58 11.31
CA ALA A 283 6.48 10.65 10.77
C ALA A 283 6.18 9.17 11.09
N VAL A 284 5.26 8.91 12.02
CA VAL A 284 4.72 7.59 12.37
C VAL A 284 3.67 7.09 11.36
N LEU A 285 3.01 7.98 10.59
CA LEU A 285 2.01 7.65 9.55
C LEU A 285 2.65 7.69 8.14
N ASN A 286 3.48 6.67 7.86
CA ASN A 286 4.44 6.61 6.76
C ASN A 286 3.91 7.05 5.37
N SER A 287 2.73 6.58 4.93
CA SER A 287 2.26 6.82 3.54
C SER A 287 1.53 8.16 3.31
N ILE A 288 0.71 8.60 4.27
CA ILE A 288 -0.03 9.89 4.20
C ILE A 288 0.97 11.04 4.23
N VAL A 289 2.01 10.88 5.05
CA VAL A 289 2.93 11.94 5.39
C VAL A 289 3.99 12.07 4.30
N HIS A 290 4.37 10.98 3.65
CA HIS A 290 5.20 11.06 2.45
C HIS A 290 4.52 11.86 1.33
N SER A 291 3.20 11.71 1.16
CA SER A 291 2.42 12.51 0.20
C SER A 291 2.37 13.99 0.57
N ILE A 292 2.13 14.31 1.84
CA ILE A 292 2.09 15.69 2.35
C ILE A 292 3.49 16.34 2.27
N ILE A 293 4.54 15.62 2.67
CA ILE A 293 5.94 16.01 2.53
C ILE A 293 6.26 16.35 1.07
N CYS A 294 5.83 15.54 0.12
CA CYS A 294 6.10 15.80 -1.31
C CYS A 294 5.38 17.07 -1.81
N LEU A 295 4.17 17.33 -1.34
CA LEU A 295 3.43 18.57 -1.65
C LEU A 295 4.13 19.82 -1.08
N VAL A 296 4.66 19.72 0.14
CA VAL A 296 5.33 20.83 0.83
C VAL A 296 6.72 21.09 0.24
N ILE A 297 7.49 20.03 0.00
CA ILE A 297 8.94 20.12 -0.27
C ILE A 297 9.24 20.21 -1.77
N SER A 298 8.53 19.48 -2.62
CA SER A 298 8.90 19.38 -4.03
C SER A 298 8.09 20.32 -4.91
N SER A 299 8.76 21.32 -5.47
CA SER A 299 8.18 22.21 -6.49
C SER A 299 7.73 21.43 -7.73
N GLN A 300 8.49 20.41 -8.13
CA GLN A 300 8.16 19.54 -9.27
C GLN A 300 6.89 18.73 -9.00
N TYR A 301 6.79 18.11 -7.81
CA TYR A 301 5.62 17.35 -7.38
C TYR A 301 4.39 18.25 -7.29
N ARG A 302 4.51 19.41 -6.63
CA ARG A 302 3.43 20.40 -6.49
C ARG A 302 2.91 20.88 -7.84
N ASN A 303 3.79 21.10 -8.81
CA ASN A 303 3.39 21.51 -10.16
C ASN A 303 2.55 20.45 -10.86
N GLU A 304 2.90 19.16 -10.76
CA GLU A 304 2.12 18.07 -11.32
C GLU A 304 0.79 17.85 -10.58
N ALA A 305 0.80 17.90 -9.24
CA ALA A 305 -0.41 17.82 -8.43
C ALA A 305 -1.40 18.94 -8.81
N ASN A 306 -0.92 20.19 -8.95
CA ASN A 306 -1.74 21.33 -9.34
C ASN A 306 -2.35 21.17 -10.74
N LYS A 307 -1.64 20.54 -11.69
CA LYS A 307 -2.22 20.24 -13.01
C LYS A 307 -3.39 19.28 -12.89
N ILE A 308 -3.30 18.26 -12.04
CA ILE A 308 -4.38 17.29 -11.81
C ILE A 308 -5.59 17.99 -11.18
N PHE A 309 -5.39 18.75 -10.10
CA PHE A 309 -6.48 19.50 -9.45
C PHE A 309 -7.13 20.54 -10.37
N ARG A 310 -6.33 21.26 -11.18
CA ARG A 310 -6.85 22.22 -12.16
C ARG A 310 -7.59 21.54 -13.30
N CYS A 311 -7.17 20.36 -13.76
CA CYS A 311 -7.85 19.61 -14.81
C CYS A 311 -9.21 19.07 -14.32
N GLY A 312 -9.28 18.60 -13.07
CA GLY A 312 -10.54 18.24 -12.41
C GLY A 312 -11.49 19.43 -12.30
N ARG A 313 -10.98 20.61 -11.90
CA ARG A 313 -11.77 21.86 -11.85
C ARG A 313 -12.24 22.29 -13.25
N ARG A 314 -11.40 22.18 -14.28
CA ARG A 314 -11.75 22.52 -15.68
C ARG A 314 -12.82 21.57 -16.24
N ARG A 315 -12.74 20.26 -15.98
CA ARG A 315 -13.79 19.30 -16.39
C ARG A 315 -15.12 19.57 -15.69
N ASN A 316 -15.11 19.85 -14.39
CA ASN A 316 -16.35 20.16 -13.67
C ASN A 316 -16.99 21.46 -14.15
N VAL A 317 -16.18 22.49 -14.48
CA VAL A 317 -16.68 23.73 -15.10
C VAL A 317 -17.22 23.50 -16.51
N VAL A 318 -16.57 22.69 -17.35
CA VAL A 318 -17.08 22.35 -18.69
C VAL A 318 -18.37 21.51 -18.61
N SER A 319 -18.44 20.53 -17.71
CA SER A 319 -19.63 19.72 -17.46
C SER A 319 -20.80 20.57 -16.96
N PHE A 320 -20.55 21.47 -16.01
CA PHE A 320 -21.55 22.40 -15.49
C PHE A 320 -22.03 23.39 -16.56
N LYS A 321 -21.10 23.94 -17.37
CA LYS A 321 -21.45 24.83 -18.49
C LYS A 321 -22.26 24.11 -19.56
N ASN A 322 -21.95 22.84 -19.85
CA ASN A 322 -22.72 22.01 -20.78
C ASN A 322 -24.12 21.67 -20.23
N ASN A 323 -24.24 21.38 -18.93
CA ASN A 323 -25.54 21.16 -18.28
C ASN A 323 -26.42 22.41 -18.24
N ILE A 324 -25.82 23.59 -17.98
CA ILE A 324 -26.54 24.87 -18.11
C ILE A 324 -26.97 25.10 -19.55
N LYS A 325 -26.07 24.91 -20.53
CA LYS A 325 -26.40 25.08 -21.95
C LYS A 325 -27.53 24.14 -22.38
N ARG A 326 -27.54 22.89 -21.89
CA ARG A 326 -28.63 21.92 -22.13
C ARG A 326 -29.95 22.37 -21.50
N LYS A 327 -29.93 22.90 -20.28
CA LYS A 327 -31.13 23.43 -19.61
C LYS A 327 -31.67 24.69 -20.30
N ILE A 328 -30.80 25.59 -20.78
CA ILE A 328 -31.19 26.78 -21.55
C ILE A 328 -31.82 26.38 -22.88
N ILE A 329 -31.21 25.43 -23.62
CA ILE A 329 -31.79 24.92 -24.87
C ILE A 329 -33.15 24.25 -24.63
N LEU A 330 -33.31 23.47 -23.55
CA LEU A 330 -34.61 22.91 -23.19
C LEU A 330 -35.65 24.00 -22.84
N PHE A 331 -35.22 25.09 -22.20
CA PHE A 331 -36.10 26.19 -21.83
C PHE A 331 -36.54 27.02 -23.06
N GLU A 332 -35.63 27.25 -24.02
CA GLU A 332 -35.93 27.92 -25.29
C GLU A 332 -36.85 27.06 -26.20
N VAL A 333 -36.68 25.74 -26.20
CA VAL A 333 -37.58 24.81 -26.94
C VAL A 333 -38.98 24.76 -26.32
N VAL A 334 -39.12 24.95 -25.01
CA VAL A 334 -40.42 24.98 -24.32
C VAL A 334 -41.11 26.35 -24.42
N GLN A 335 -40.37 27.43 -24.71
CA GLN A 335 -40.92 28.79 -24.82
C GLN A 335 -41.10 29.31 -26.25
N ALA A 336 -40.79 28.54 -27.29
CA ALA A 336 -41.06 28.95 -28.67
C ALA A 336 -42.59 29.14 -28.90
N PRO A 337 -43.09 30.35 -29.17
CA PRO A 337 -44.49 30.58 -29.44
C PRO A 337 -44.78 30.29 -30.91
N GLY A 338 -45.66 29.33 -31.19
CA GLY A 338 -46.06 29.04 -32.56
C GLY A 338 -47.03 27.88 -32.68
N GLY A 339 -48.30 28.15 -32.39
CA GLY A 339 -49.39 27.34 -32.94
C GLY A 339 -49.49 27.49 -34.47
N ASN A 340 -50.19 26.52 -35.05
CA ASN A 340 -50.75 26.46 -36.41
C ASN A 340 -49.90 25.84 -37.54
N SER A 341 -50.17 24.56 -37.78
CA SER A 341 -50.62 23.97 -39.06
C SER A 341 -50.34 24.72 -40.38
N ALA A 342 -49.65 24.05 -41.33
CA ALA A 342 -50.21 23.55 -42.60
C ALA A 342 -49.14 23.33 -43.71
N PHE A 343 -49.38 22.28 -44.52
CA PHE A 343 -48.91 22.03 -45.91
C PHE A 343 -47.41 21.66 -46.12
N SER A 344 -47.05 20.41 -46.47
CA SER A 344 -47.15 19.75 -47.81
C SER A 344 -46.27 20.48 -48.86
N THR A 345 -45.24 19.94 -49.54
CA THR A 345 -45.02 18.64 -50.21
C THR A 345 -43.51 18.37 -50.47
N ASN A 346 -43.15 17.08 -50.53
CA ASN A 346 -42.07 16.32 -51.22
C ASN A 346 -41.03 16.97 -52.19
N PRO A 347 -39.92 16.26 -52.57
CA PRO A 347 -38.58 16.80 -52.78
C PRO A 347 -38.14 16.82 -54.25
N ARG A 348 -37.06 17.55 -54.57
CA ARG A 348 -36.32 17.37 -55.83
C ARG A 348 -34.81 17.30 -55.61
N PHE A 349 -34.27 16.17 -56.07
CA PHE A 349 -32.88 15.96 -56.48
C PHE A 349 -32.41 17.01 -57.50
N THR A 350 -31.10 17.36 -57.49
CA THR A 350 -30.19 17.17 -58.64
C THR A 350 -28.73 17.51 -58.30
N HIS A 351 -27.90 16.49 -58.51
CA HIS A 351 -26.53 16.39 -59.01
C HIS A 351 -25.58 17.60 -59.16
N SER A 352 -24.37 17.33 -58.68
CA SER A 352 -23.05 17.87 -59.01
C SER A 352 -22.71 17.75 -60.51
N ASN A 353 -22.01 18.74 -61.05
CA ASN A 353 -21.16 18.61 -62.23
C ASN A 353 -19.86 19.42 -62.03
N ALA A 354 -18.74 18.75 -62.31
CA ALA A 354 -17.41 19.30 -62.39
C ALA A 354 -17.01 19.49 -63.86
N VAL A 355 -16.35 20.61 -64.18
CA VAL A 355 -15.51 20.85 -65.37
C VAL A 355 -14.47 21.90 -64.92
N VAL A 356 -13.21 21.51 -64.69
CA VAL A 356 -12.03 21.73 -65.56
C VAL A 356 -11.82 23.20 -65.92
N ASP A 357 -10.81 23.80 -65.28
CA ASP A 357 -9.57 24.24 -65.94
C ASP A 357 -8.38 24.04 -64.99
#